data_AF-A0A8J2RXK7-F1
#
_entry.id   AF-A0A8J2RXK7-F1
#
_cell.length_a   1.000
_cell.length_b   1.000
_cell.length_c   1.000
_cell.angle_alpha   90.00
_cell.angle_beta   90.00
_cell.angle_gamma   90.00
#
_symmetry.space_group_name_H-M   'P 1'
#
loop_
_entity.id
_entity.type
_entity.pdbx_description
1 polymer ?
#
loop_
_entity_poly.entity_id
_entity_poly.type
_entity_poly.pdbx_seq_one_letter_code
_entity_poly.pdbx_strand_id
1 'polypeptide(L)'
;MCPEKLAAFVCFFFIISIIELSSAVTCPPDFGGRCICGKASYNGKPRFLVNCTNTQFNDAAMLEKLPIQTEVVIFTGNNISSMPWNVFGKMNDYPDLEVIDMTNNNIKEIKGKTYHHVRNVKTLILNHNQLNITGDKTHPRIFSNFVNLESLHLTNAFSESVDSKEYLVALEQIFFGSNLTKLAKVHLEQNEIWSIKNPNIFCSLPSLMDIQLGDNNISEINFNVGCIQNLRFIDLRNNKIHSLSNNTLSKFEELPDQGLGVKLDLMGNPFICDCQIADLLNWLRTTKVDVLEKESYMCYDGFPVSNINLQLYNVHQIQCAYAPKQEYQGTTVLLGILLFLMSSLILIIGYMNFTNVRARTVALWEKVIHRGQYTHILSKPEEQEVHV
;
A
#
# COMPACT_ATOMS: atom_id res chain seq x y z
N MET A 1 -22.43 27.35 -27.70
CA MET A 1 -21.14 27.14 -28.40
C MET A 1 -20.00 27.41 -27.42
N CYS A 2 -19.59 26.34 -26.75
CA CYS A 2 -18.38 26.14 -25.95
C CYS A 2 -18.14 24.61 -26.01
N PRO A 3 -16.90 24.11 -26.12
CA PRO A 3 -16.61 22.90 -26.89
C PRO A 3 -16.83 21.56 -26.14
N GLU A 4 -17.28 20.57 -26.91
CA GLU A 4 -17.70 19.20 -26.56
C GLU A 4 -16.58 18.24 -26.12
N LYS A 5 -15.60 18.65 -25.30
CA LYS A 5 -14.50 17.73 -24.88
C LYS A 5 -14.15 17.76 -23.39
N LEU A 6 -15.16 17.83 -22.52
CA LEU A 6 -14.95 17.69 -21.06
C LEU A 6 -16.05 16.90 -20.35
N ALA A 7 -16.65 15.90 -21.02
CA ALA A 7 -17.78 15.13 -20.48
C ALA A 7 -17.45 13.68 -20.08
N ALA A 8 -16.18 13.26 -20.07
CA ALA A 8 -15.82 11.84 -19.90
C ALA A 8 -14.90 11.52 -18.70
N PHE A 9 -14.58 12.46 -17.80
CA PHE A 9 -13.55 12.23 -16.78
C PHE A 9 -13.94 12.48 -15.31
N VAL A 10 -15.23 12.59 -14.98
CA VAL A 10 -15.69 12.69 -13.57
C VAL A 10 -16.99 11.90 -13.32
N CYS A 11 -17.12 10.72 -13.92
CA CYS A 11 -18.25 9.81 -13.66
C CYS A 11 -17.80 8.55 -12.89
N PHE A 12 -17.24 8.75 -11.70
CA PHE A 12 -17.44 7.78 -10.61
C PHE A 12 -18.38 8.48 -9.63
N PHE A 13 -19.65 8.09 -9.72
CA PHE A 13 -20.75 8.70 -8.98
C PHE A 13 -20.47 8.67 -7.47
N PHE A 14 -20.33 9.85 -6.87
CA PHE A 14 -20.90 10.09 -5.55
C PHE A 14 -22.39 9.77 -5.65
N ILE A 15 -22.78 8.55 -5.23
CA ILE A 15 -24.18 8.26 -4.96
C ILE A 15 -24.53 8.99 -3.67
N ILE A 16 -24.80 10.30 -3.77
CA ILE A 16 -25.69 10.95 -2.82
C ILE A 16 -27.07 10.47 -3.24
N SER A 17 -27.46 9.29 -2.75
CA SER A 17 -28.85 8.87 -2.79
C SER A 17 -29.64 9.92 -2.04
N ILE A 18 -30.32 10.82 -2.75
CA ILE A 18 -31.44 11.55 -2.17
C ILE A 18 -32.51 10.49 -1.96
N ILE A 19 -32.54 9.96 -0.74
CA ILE A 19 -33.48 8.91 -0.35
C ILE A 19 -34.84 9.57 -0.16
N GLU A 20 -35.69 9.52 -1.19
CA GLU A 20 -37.10 9.89 -1.04
C GLU A 20 -37.80 8.85 -0.16
N LEU A 21 -38.12 9.22 1.09
CA LEU A 21 -38.82 8.34 2.01
C LEU A 21 -40.30 8.23 1.63
N SER A 22 -40.75 7.02 1.36
CA SER A 22 -42.15 6.71 1.03
C SER A 22 -43.06 6.68 2.26
N SER A 23 -42.50 6.37 3.45
CA SER A 23 -43.22 6.34 4.72
C SER A 23 -42.23 6.47 5.88
N ALA A 24 -42.02 7.70 6.37
CA ALA A 24 -41.17 7.96 7.53
C ALA A 24 -41.84 7.44 8.81
N VAL A 25 -41.17 6.50 9.48
CA VAL A 25 -41.48 6.10 10.85
C VAL A 25 -40.53 6.89 11.74
N THR A 26 -41.01 7.46 12.84
CA THR A 26 -40.12 8.10 13.81
C THR A 26 -39.13 7.07 14.34
N CYS A 27 -37.83 7.36 14.21
CA CYS A 27 -36.80 6.54 14.83
C CYS A 27 -37.02 6.45 16.35
N PRO A 28 -36.51 5.39 17.01
CA PRO A 28 -36.56 5.28 18.46
C PRO A 28 -35.98 6.52 19.16
N PRO A 29 -36.48 6.90 20.35
CA PRO A 29 -36.08 8.13 21.04
C PRO A 29 -34.57 8.26 21.27
N ASP A 30 -33.85 7.15 21.41
CA ASP A 30 -32.40 7.07 21.59
C ASP A 30 -31.60 7.74 20.44
N PHE A 31 -32.18 7.84 19.24
CA PHE A 31 -31.58 8.55 18.11
C PHE A 31 -31.68 10.08 18.24
N GLY A 32 -32.39 10.59 19.25
CA GLY A 32 -32.53 12.02 19.53
C GLY A 32 -33.19 12.82 18.40
N GLY A 33 -34.00 12.16 17.56
CA GLY A 33 -34.63 12.77 16.39
C GLY A 33 -33.66 13.17 15.27
N ARG A 34 -32.39 12.75 15.33
CA ARG A 34 -31.37 13.11 14.34
C ARG A 34 -31.38 12.22 13.09
N CYS A 35 -31.91 11.02 13.22
CA CYS A 35 -31.95 10.04 12.13
C CYS A 35 -33.34 9.88 11.55
N ILE A 36 -33.37 9.34 10.34
CA ILE A 36 -34.60 9.04 9.61
C ILE A 36 -34.73 7.53 9.47
N CYS A 37 -35.89 7.00 9.85
CA CYS A 37 -36.21 5.58 9.79
C CYS A 37 -37.42 5.38 8.86
N GLY A 38 -37.41 4.36 8.01
CA GLY A 38 -38.56 4.06 7.17
C GLY A 38 -38.24 3.35 5.88
N LYS A 39 -39.28 3.14 5.06
CA LYS A 39 -39.13 2.49 3.76
C LYS A 39 -38.66 3.48 2.70
N ALA A 40 -37.59 3.11 2.02
CA ALA A 40 -37.10 3.85 0.87
C ALA A 40 -36.41 2.94 -0.15
N SER A 41 -36.14 3.48 -1.34
CA SER A 41 -35.42 2.75 -2.38
C SER A 41 -33.92 2.69 -2.07
N TYR A 42 -33.35 1.49 -2.04
CA TYR A 42 -31.91 1.24 -1.94
C TYR A 42 -31.51 0.26 -3.04
N ASN A 43 -30.57 0.66 -3.90
CA ASN A 43 -30.19 -0.08 -5.11
C ASN A 43 -31.40 -0.52 -5.97
N GLY A 44 -32.38 0.38 -6.13
CA GLY A 44 -33.58 0.16 -6.93
C GLY A 44 -34.63 -0.77 -6.30
N LYS A 45 -34.46 -1.19 -5.04
CA LYS A 45 -35.41 -2.04 -4.31
C LYS A 45 -35.93 -1.33 -3.05
N PRO A 46 -37.23 -1.46 -2.71
CA PRO A 46 -37.75 -0.94 -1.46
C PRO A 46 -37.16 -1.73 -0.28
N ARG A 47 -36.55 -1.01 0.66
CA ARG A 47 -35.94 -1.55 1.89
C ARG A 47 -36.35 -0.69 3.08
N PHE A 48 -36.27 -1.23 4.30
CA PHE A 48 -36.36 -0.42 5.51
C PHE A 48 -34.97 0.08 5.94
N LEU A 49 -34.77 1.40 5.90
CA LEU A 49 -33.49 2.04 6.18
C LEU A 49 -33.53 2.77 7.53
N VAL A 50 -32.37 2.82 8.18
CA VAL A 50 -32.05 3.82 9.20
C VAL A 50 -30.91 4.68 8.67
N ASN A 51 -31.19 5.96 8.41
CA ASN A 51 -30.23 6.91 7.86
C ASN A 51 -29.88 8.00 8.88
N CYS A 52 -28.60 8.07 9.24
CA CYS A 52 -27.99 9.01 10.16
C CYS A 52 -26.80 9.73 9.48
N THR A 53 -26.96 10.13 8.23
CA THR A 53 -25.91 10.83 7.47
C THR A 53 -25.66 12.22 8.06
N ASN A 54 -24.41 12.57 8.35
CA ASN A 54 -23.99 13.90 8.82
C ASN A 54 -24.72 14.41 10.09
N THR A 55 -25.10 13.49 10.97
CA THR A 55 -25.85 13.79 12.21
C THR A 55 -24.98 14.18 13.41
N GLN A 56 -23.67 14.35 13.19
CA GLN A 56 -22.68 14.79 14.18
C GLN A 56 -22.59 13.88 15.42
N PHE A 57 -22.86 12.59 15.25
CA PHE A 57 -22.63 11.64 16.34
C PHE A 57 -21.13 11.49 16.61
N ASN A 58 -20.77 11.38 17.90
CA ASN A 58 -19.40 11.10 18.34
C ASN A 58 -19.25 9.68 18.94
N ASP A 59 -20.37 8.97 19.09
CA ASP A 59 -20.44 7.57 19.49
C ASP A 59 -21.55 6.87 18.69
N ALA A 60 -21.56 5.53 18.74
CA ALA A 60 -22.52 4.70 18.02
C ALA A 60 -23.42 3.87 18.96
N ALA A 61 -23.57 4.28 20.23
CA ALA A 61 -24.27 3.46 21.24
C ALA A 61 -25.77 3.31 20.93
N MET A 62 -26.37 4.32 20.30
CA MET A 62 -27.78 4.30 19.89
C MET A 62 -28.12 3.19 18.88
N LEU A 63 -27.13 2.67 18.14
CA LEU A 63 -27.35 1.57 17.19
C LEU A 63 -27.76 0.25 17.88
N GLU A 64 -27.60 0.17 19.21
CA GLU A 64 -28.18 -0.93 20.00
C GLU A 64 -29.72 -0.93 19.92
N LYS A 65 -30.35 0.21 19.62
CA LYS A 65 -31.79 0.42 19.61
C LYS A 65 -32.38 0.54 18.21
N LEU A 66 -31.77 -0.08 17.20
CA LEU A 66 -32.35 -0.08 15.86
C LEU A 66 -33.75 -0.73 15.84
N PRO A 67 -34.65 -0.29 14.94
CA PRO A 67 -35.88 -1.01 14.65
C PRO A 67 -35.58 -2.44 14.16
N ILE A 68 -36.33 -3.44 14.63
CA ILE A 68 -36.05 -4.86 14.34
C ILE A 68 -36.07 -5.21 12.85
N GLN A 69 -36.92 -4.53 12.08
CA GLN A 69 -37.11 -4.69 10.63
C GLN A 69 -36.05 -3.96 9.79
N THR A 70 -35.00 -3.41 10.40
CA THR A 70 -33.97 -2.65 9.69
C THR A 70 -33.18 -3.56 8.76
N GLU A 71 -33.17 -3.21 7.47
CA GLU A 71 -32.44 -3.95 6.43
C GLU A 71 -31.11 -3.28 6.10
N VAL A 72 -31.05 -1.95 6.21
CA VAL A 72 -29.90 -1.14 5.82
C VAL A 72 -29.67 -0.04 6.86
N VAL A 73 -28.45 0.03 7.38
CA VAL A 73 -27.99 1.14 8.24
C VAL A 73 -27.04 2.01 7.45
N ILE A 74 -27.39 3.29 7.26
CA ILE A 74 -26.54 4.32 6.68
C ILE A 74 -26.11 5.26 7.79
N PHE A 75 -24.90 5.06 8.30
CA PHE A 75 -24.34 5.81 9.42
C PHE A 75 -23.09 6.57 8.95
N THR A 76 -23.23 7.46 7.98
CA THR A 76 -22.10 8.07 7.27
C THR A 76 -21.82 9.52 7.71
N GLY A 77 -20.57 9.98 7.60
CA GLY A 77 -20.23 11.38 7.86
C GLY A 77 -20.37 11.82 9.33
N ASN A 78 -20.22 10.90 10.29
CA ASN A 78 -20.16 11.24 11.71
C ASN A 78 -18.69 11.18 12.20
N ASN A 79 -18.45 11.22 13.52
CA ASN A 79 -17.11 11.31 14.09
C ASN A 79 -16.86 10.23 15.16
N ILE A 80 -16.82 8.99 14.72
CA ILE A 80 -16.79 7.78 15.54
C ILE A 80 -15.37 7.24 15.62
N SER A 81 -14.56 7.79 16.51
CA SER A 81 -13.15 7.37 16.64
C SER A 81 -12.97 5.88 17.00
N SER A 82 -13.87 5.32 17.82
CA SER A 82 -13.83 3.93 18.28
C SER A 82 -15.23 3.36 18.41
N MET A 83 -15.40 2.12 17.96
CA MET A 83 -16.70 1.44 18.02
C MET A 83 -16.98 0.84 19.40
N PRO A 84 -18.22 0.94 19.91
CA PRO A 84 -18.62 0.29 21.16
C PRO A 84 -18.72 -1.24 21.00
N TRP A 85 -18.63 -1.97 22.10
CA TRP A 85 -18.83 -3.42 22.10
C TRP A 85 -20.30 -3.76 21.88
N ASN A 86 -20.58 -4.76 21.04
CA ASN A 86 -21.94 -5.13 20.64
C ASN A 86 -22.73 -3.91 20.16
N VAL A 87 -22.21 -3.22 19.13
CA VAL A 87 -22.82 -1.97 18.64
C VAL A 87 -24.29 -2.13 18.21
N PHE A 88 -24.68 -3.35 17.84
CA PHE A 88 -26.06 -3.72 17.49
C PHE A 88 -26.79 -4.46 18.64
N GLY A 89 -26.33 -4.30 19.87
CA GLY A 89 -26.94 -4.90 21.05
C GLY A 89 -26.51 -6.34 21.33
N LYS A 90 -26.84 -6.81 22.54
CA LYS A 90 -26.44 -8.13 23.06
C LYS A 90 -27.46 -9.26 22.84
N MET A 91 -28.73 -8.90 22.67
CA MET A 91 -29.86 -9.85 22.64
C MET A 91 -30.72 -9.69 21.39
N ASN A 92 -30.44 -8.69 20.55
CA ASN A 92 -31.20 -8.40 19.35
C ASN A 92 -30.50 -9.06 18.17
N ASP A 93 -31.10 -10.12 17.64
CA ASP A 93 -30.71 -10.68 16.34
C ASP A 93 -31.49 -9.91 15.28
N TYR A 94 -30.94 -8.83 14.71
CA TYR A 94 -31.57 -8.10 13.60
C TYR A 94 -31.60 -9.01 12.37
N PRO A 95 -32.73 -9.70 12.10
CA PRO A 95 -32.71 -10.84 11.19
C PRO A 95 -32.64 -10.38 9.73
N ASP A 96 -33.13 -9.18 9.46
CA ASP A 96 -33.24 -8.60 8.12
C ASP A 96 -32.06 -7.68 7.78
N LEU A 97 -31.15 -7.40 8.73
CA LEU A 97 -30.04 -6.47 8.52
C LEU A 97 -29.02 -7.07 7.53
N GLU A 98 -29.00 -6.51 6.32
CA GLU A 98 -28.15 -6.97 5.21
C GLU A 98 -27.00 -6.02 4.92
N VAL A 99 -27.14 -4.72 5.20
CA VAL A 99 -26.15 -3.70 4.83
C VAL A 99 -25.82 -2.78 6.00
N ILE A 100 -24.52 -2.60 6.25
CA ILE A 100 -23.99 -1.62 7.19
C ILE A 100 -23.04 -0.70 6.43
N ASP A 101 -23.38 0.58 6.37
CA ASP A 101 -22.54 1.64 5.82
C ASP A 101 -22.08 2.58 6.92
N MET A 102 -20.77 2.58 7.18
CA MET A 102 -20.07 3.44 8.13
C MET A 102 -18.98 4.26 7.43
N THR A 103 -19.24 4.66 6.19
CA THR A 103 -18.33 5.51 5.41
C THR A 103 -18.09 6.86 6.10
N ASN A 104 -16.84 7.34 6.08
CA ASN A 104 -16.48 8.68 6.54
C ASN A 104 -16.84 8.94 8.01
N ASN A 105 -16.33 8.10 8.93
CA ASN A 105 -16.57 8.23 10.37
C ASN A 105 -15.32 8.41 11.23
N ASN A 106 -14.14 8.59 10.63
CA ASN A 106 -12.86 8.66 11.35
C ASN A 106 -12.60 7.44 12.27
N ILE A 107 -13.11 6.25 11.92
CA ILE A 107 -12.95 5.05 12.73
C ILE A 107 -11.49 4.65 12.73
N LYS A 108 -10.89 4.57 13.93
CA LYS A 108 -9.47 4.20 14.11
C LYS A 108 -9.29 2.75 14.54
N GLU A 109 -10.20 2.22 15.35
CA GLU A 109 -10.10 0.88 15.92
C GLU A 109 -11.45 0.18 15.90
N ILE A 110 -11.47 -1.06 15.41
CA ILE A 110 -12.58 -1.99 15.55
C ILE A 110 -12.14 -3.07 16.54
N LYS A 111 -12.67 -3.02 17.75
CA LYS A 111 -12.32 -3.97 18.80
C LYS A 111 -12.91 -5.35 18.52
N GLY A 112 -12.25 -6.40 19.00
CA GLY A 112 -12.86 -7.73 19.05
C GLY A 112 -14.23 -7.66 19.76
N LYS A 113 -15.23 -8.38 19.22
CA LYS A 113 -16.63 -8.39 19.72
C LYS A 113 -17.45 -7.12 19.48
N THR A 114 -16.96 -6.17 18.67
CA THR A 114 -17.77 -5.01 18.23
C THR A 114 -19.04 -5.46 17.51
N TYR A 115 -18.88 -6.33 16.52
CA TYR A 115 -19.95 -6.81 15.65
C TYR A 115 -20.45 -8.18 16.10
N HIS A 116 -21.27 -8.24 17.14
CA HIS A 116 -22.05 -9.45 17.44
C HIS A 116 -23.41 -9.39 16.75
N HIS A 117 -24.02 -10.54 16.51
CA HIS A 117 -25.39 -10.65 15.95
C HIS A 117 -25.58 -10.08 14.52
N VAL A 118 -24.49 -9.88 13.77
CA VAL A 118 -24.51 -9.40 12.37
C VAL A 118 -24.45 -10.52 11.33
N ARG A 119 -24.92 -11.73 11.67
CA ARG A 119 -24.73 -12.92 10.83
C ARG A 119 -25.35 -12.80 9.44
N ASN A 120 -26.41 -12.01 9.31
CA ASN A 120 -27.15 -11.82 8.05
C ASN A 120 -26.62 -10.68 7.18
N VAL A 121 -25.67 -9.90 7.69
CA VAL A 121 -25.06 -8.80 6.94
C VAL A 121 -24.26 -9.36 5.77
N LYS A 122 -24.61 -8.87 4.57
CA LYS A 122 -23.99 -9.20 3.28
C LYS A 122 -23.01 -8.14 2.83
N THR A 123 -23.22 -6.88 3.20
CA THR A 123 -22.36 -5.77 2.78
C THR A 123 -21.93 -4.95 3.97
N LEU A 124 -20.62 -4.83 4.16
CA LEU A 124 -20.00 -3.94 5.14
C LEU A 124 -19.18 -2.88 4.41
N ILE A 125 -19.50 -1.61 4.63
CA ILE A 125 -18.82 -0.47 4.03
C ILE A 125 -18.12 0.33 5.12
N LEU A 126 -16.78 0.38 5.04
CA LEU A 126 -15.90 1.07 5.98
C LEU A 126 -15.01 2.09 5.25
N ASN A 127 -15.43 2.53 4.06
CA ASN A 127 -14.68 3.46 3.23
C ASN A 127 -14.37 4.78 3.95
N HIS A 128 -13.28 5.44 3.57
CA HIS A 128 -12.91 6.75 4.09
C HIS A 128 -12.85 6.78 5.63
N ASN A 129 -12.09 5.87 6.22
CA ASN A 129 -11.84 5.81 7.66
C ASN A 129 -10.32 5.83 7.93
N GLN A 130 -9.91 5.63 9.18
CA GLN A 130 -8.52 5.71 9.61
C GLN A 130 -8.11 4.43 10.35
N LEU A 131 -8.55 3.28 9.84
CA LEU A 131 -8.40 2.00 10.50
C LEU A 131 -6.93 1.69 10.76
N ASN A 132 -6.62 1.46 12.02
CA ASN A 132 -5.38 0.85 12.44
C ASN A 132 -5.67 -0.59 12.87
N ILE A 133 -5.37 -1.53 11.98
CA ILE A 133 -5.55 -2.97 12.21
C ILE A 133 -4.24 -3.68 12.57
N THR A 134 -3.18 -2.93 12.90
CA THR A 134 -1.89 -3.53 13.29
C THR A 134 -1.75 -3.57 14.82
N GLY A 135 -0.81 -4.37 15.30
CA GLY A 135 -0.47 -4.49 16.73
C GLY A 135 -1.39 -5.39 17.57
N ASP A 136 -1.01 -5.54 18.84
CA ASP A 136 -1.54 -6.56 19.77
C ASP A 136 -3.02 -6.42 20.13
N LYS A 137 -3.61 -5.24 19.88
CA LYS A 137 -5.03 -4.98 20.16
C LYS A 137 -5.94 -5.46 19.04
N THR A 138 -5.39 -5.71 17.84
CA THR A 138 -6.17 -6.21 16.72
C THR A 138 -6.33 -7.71 16.81
N HIS A 139 -7.57 -8.18 16.66
CA HIS A 139 -7.89 -9.60 16.73
C HIS A 139 -8.18 -10.17 15.33
N PRO A 140 -7.57 -11.28 14.90
CA PRO A 140 -7.75 -11.84 13.54
C PRO A 140 -9.18 -12.32 13.24
N ARG A 141 -10.07 -12.29 14.24
CA ARG A 141 -11.48 -12.65 14.12
C ARG A 141 -12.42 -11.44 14.21
N ILE A 142 -11.95 -10.22 13.90
CA ILE A 142 -12.79 -9.01 13.97
C ILE A 142 -14.04 -9.11 13.08
N PHE A 143 -13.97 -9.85 11.97
CA PHE A 143 -15.07 -10.04 11.03
C PHE A 143 -15.74 -11.42 11.12
N SER A 144 -15.40 -12.27 12.11
CA SER A 144 -15.89 -13.66 12.16
C SER A 144 -17.40 -13.80 12.38
N ASN A 145 -18.08 -12.74 12.84
CA ASN A 145 -19.54 -12.76 13.00
C ASN A 145 -20.29 -12.41 11.72
N PHE A 146 -19.61 -11.88 10.69
CA PHE A 146 -20.21 -11.62 9.38
C PHE A 146 -20.23 -12.91 8.54
N VAL A 147 -21.00 -13.89 9.01
CA VAL A 147 -21.06 -15.25 8.40
C VAL A 147 -21.54 -15.21 6.95
N ASN A 148 -22.45 -14.29 6.63
CA ASN A 148 -23.00 -14.11 5.29
C ASN A 148 -22.38 -12.93 4.52
N LEU A 149 -21.19 -12.46 4.90
CA LEU A 149 -20.55 -11.35 4.19
C LEU A 149 -20.24 -11.73 2.75
N GLU A 150 -20.74 -10.93 1.81
CA GLU A 150 -20.56 -11.07 0.37
C GLU A 150 -19.68 -9.95 -0.19
N SER A 151 -19.74 -8.74 0.38
CA SER A 151 -18.96 -7.59 -0.06
C SER A 151 -18.37 -6.82 1.13
N LEU A 152 -17.05 -6.60 1.09
CA LEU A 152 -16.32 -5.81 2.07
C LEU A 152 -15.69 -4.61 1.39
N HIS A 153 -16.06 -3.41 1.84
CA HIS A 153 -15.53 -2.17 1.30
C HIS A 153 -14.58 -1.47 2.26
N LEU A 154 -13.34 -1.28 1.80
CA LEU A 154 -12.23 -0.69 2.52
C LEU A 154 -11.51 0.35 1.63
N THR A 155 -12.22 1.04 0.75
CA THR A 155 -11.66 2.11 -0.08
C THR A 155 -11.16 3.26 0.80
N ASN A 156 -9.89 3.63 0.71
CA ASN A 156 -9.26 4.65 1.57
C ASN A 156 -9.64 4.47 3.06
N ALA A 157 -9.45 3.27 3.59
CA ALA A 157 -9.95 2.89 4.91
C ALA A 157 -8.89 2.85 6.01
N PHE A 158 -7.59 2.79 5.65
CA PHE A 158 -6.51 2.61 6.59
C PHE A 158 -5.82 3.93 6.96
N SER A 159 -5.24 3.99 8.16
CA SER A 159 -4.49 5.17 8.61
C SER A 159 -3.21 5.37 7.80
N GLU A 160 -3.00 6.58 7.27
CA GLU A 160 -1.75 7.01 6.59
C GLU A 160 -0.50 6.80 7.45
N SER A 161 -0.66 6.72 8.78
CA SER A 161 0.45 6.48 9.71
C SER A 161 0.98 5.04 9.70
N VAL A 162 0.33 4.11 9.00
CA VAL A 162 0.67 2.68 8.97
C VAL A 162 1.06 2.28 7.56
N ASP A 163 2.27 1.72 7.38
CA ASP A 163 2.72 1.24 6.07
C ASP A 163 1.81 0.10 5.57
N SER A 164 1.44 0.16 4.29
CA SER A 164 0.69 -0.89 3.59
C SER A 164 1.19 -2.30 3.81
N LYS A 165 2.50 -2.49 3.93
CA LYS A 165 3.09 -3.81 4.20
C LYS A 165 2.66 -4.37 5.55
N GLU A 166 2.44 -3.52 6.55
CA GLU A 166 2.06 -3.97 7.89
C GLU A 166 0.57 -4.28 7.96
N TYR A 167 -0.29 -3.38 7.49
CA TYR A 167 -1.74 -3.64 7.56
C TYR A 167 -2.17 -4.75 6.60
N LEU A 168 -1.48 -4.98 5.48
CA LEU A 168 -1.79 -6.13 4.59
C LEU A 168 -1.49 -7.48 5.25
N VAL A 169 -0.45 -7.57 6.09
CA VAL A 169 -0.17 -8.76 6.88
C VAL A 169 -1.29 -9.00 7.90
N ALA A 170 -1.76 -7.93 8.55
CA ALA A 170 -2.90 -8.05 9.47
C ALA A 170 -4.19 -8.43 8.72
N LEU A 171 -4.42 -7.85 7.54
CA LEU A 171 -5.61 -8.12 6.72
C LEU A 171 -5.64 -9.59 6.26
N GLU A 172 -4.50 -10.15 5.88
CA GLU A 172 -4.37 -11.58 5.59
C GLU A 172 -4.81 -12.44 6.79
N GLN A 173 -4.29 -12.12 7.99
CA GLN A 173 -4.67 -12.84 9.21
C GLN A 173 -6.15 -12.69 9.51
N ILE A 174 -6.75 -11.54 9.20
CA ILE A 174 -8.18 -11.30 9.37
C ILE A 174 -9.01 -12.12 8.38
N PHE A 175 -8.63 -12.16 7.10
CA PHE A 175 -9.31 -12.99 6.08
C PHE A 175 -9.27 -14.47 6.45
N PHE A 176 -8.10 -14.96 6.86
CA PHE A 176 -7.95 -16.34 7.32
C PHE A 176 -8.70 -16.61 8.63
N GLY A 177 -8.52 -15.76 9.65
CA GLY A 177 -9.06 -15.96 10.99
C GLY A 177 -10.57 -15.76 11.09
N SER A 178 -11.16 -14.94 10.21
CA SER A 178 -12.59 -14.64 10.20
C SER A 178 -13.42 -15.64 9.37
N ASN A 179 -12.77 -16.55 8.62
CA ASN A 179 -13.43 -17.60 7.82
C ASN A 179 -14.55 -17.04 6.90
N LEU A 180 -14.20 -16.02 6.11
CA LEU A 180 -15.14 -15.28 5.26
C LEU A 180 -15.48 -16.08 3.98
N THR A 181 -16.13 -17.23 4.14
CA THR A 181 -16.35 -18.21 3.05
C THR A 181 -17.28 -17.72 1.94
N LYS A 182 -18.14 -16.75 2.21
CA LYS A 182 -19.10 -16.17 1.25
C LYS A 182 -18.62 -14.87 0.61
N LEU A 183 -17.47 -14.35 1.05
CA LEU A 183 -16.96 -13.07 0.57
C LEU A 183 -16.63 -13.19 -0.91
N ALA A 184 -17.38 -12.46 -1.73
CA ALA A 184 -17.29 -12.45 -3.17
C ALA A 184 -16.57 -11.21 -3.70
N LYS A 185 -16.58 -10.11 -2.94
CA LYS A 185 -16.00 -8.82 -3.36
C LYS A 185 -15.19 -8.17 -2.26
N VAL A 186 -14.00 -7.71 -2.62
CA VAL A 186 -13.13 -6.93 -1.74
C VAL A 186 -12.72 -5.66 -2.45
N HIS A 187 -13.05 -4.52 -1.83
CA HIS A 187 -12.69 -3.19 -2.31
C HIS A 187 -11.55 -2.62 -1.47
N LEU A 188 -10.39 -2.39 -2.09
CA LEU A 188 -9.15 -1.90 -1.49
C LEU A 188 -8.56 -0.72 -2.28
N GLU A 189 -9.38 0.00 -3.03
CA GLU A 189 -8.97 1.16 -3.82
C GLU A 189 -8.44 2.28 -2.90
N GLN A 190 -7.55 3.13 -3.41
CA GLN A 190 -7.09 4.34 -2.70
C GLN A 190 -6.49 4.07 -1.31
N ASN A 191 -5.76 2.96 -1.13
CA ASN A 191 -5.10 2.62 0.14
C ASN A 191 -3.58 2.75 0.06
N GLU A 192 -3.04 3.44 -0.95
CA GLU A 192 -1.58 3.61 -1.12
C GLU A 192 -0.81 2.27 -1.13
N ILE A 193 -1.40 1.19 -1.63
CA ILE A 193 -0.75 -0.13 -1.65
C ILE A 193 0.39 -0.12 -2.66
N TRP A 194 1.63 -0.37 -2.22
CA TRP A 194 2.80 -0.45 -3.12
C TRP A 194 3.09 -1.87 -3.60
N SER A 195 2.91 -2.85 -2.73
CA SER A 195 3.25 -4.25 -3.02
C SER A 195 2.51 -5.20 -2.10
N ILE A 196 1.90 -6.22 -2.68
CA ILE A 196 1.28 -7.34 -1.95
C ILE A 196 2.33 -8.44 -1.81
N LYS A 197 3.01 -8.45 -0.65
CA LYS A 197 4.16 -9.36 -0.40
C LYS A 197 3.77 -10.83 -0.32
N ASN A 198 2.61 -11.14 0.25
CA ASN A 198 2.15 -12.51 0.36
C ASN A 198 1.32 -12.88 -0.88
N PRO A 199 1.78 -13.83 -1.71
CA PRO A 199 1.04 -14.22 -2.89
C PRO A 199 -0.34 -14.81 -2.57
N ASN A 200 -0.53 -15.34 -1.37
CA ASN A 200 -1.71 -16.11 -1.00
C ASN A 200 -2.75 -15.32 -0.16
N ILE A 201 -2.61 -14.00 -0.07
CA ILE A 201 -3.50 -13.16 0.76
C ILE A 201 -5.00 -13.38 0.46
N PHE A 202 -5.34 -13.61 -0.81
CA PHE A 202 -6.72 -13.82 -1.26
C PHE A 202 -7.12 -15.31 -1.36
N CYS A 203 -6.19 -16.25 -1.19
CA CYS A 203 -6.46 -17.68 -1.39
C CYS A 203 -7.33 -18.31 -0.29
N SER A 204 -7.47 -17.64 0.85
CA SER A 204 -8.35 -18.07 1.95
C SER A 204 -9.83 -17.72 1.72
N LEU A 205 -10.15 -17.03 0.62
CA LEU A 205 -11.49 -16.56 0.27
C LEU A 205 -12.07 -17.39 -0.88
N PRO A 206 -12.75 -18.52 -0.60
CA PRO A 206 -13.14 -19.49 -1.63
C PRO A 206 -14.21 -18.98 -2.61
N SER A 207 -15.04 -18.02 -2.19
CA SER A 207 -16.09 -17.44 -3.03
C SER A 207 -15.67 -16.15 -3.73
N LEU A 208 -14.42 -15.71 -3.60
CA LEU A 208 -13.96 -14.43 -4.12
C LEU A 208 -14.06 -14.38 -5.65
N MET A 209 -14.65 -13.31 -6.16
CA MET A 209 -14.90 -13.07 -7.58
C MET A 209 -14.33 -11.73 -8.05
N ASP A 210 -14.47 -10.69 -7.23
CA ASP A 210 -14.11 -9.32 -7.60
C ASP A 210 -13.07 -8.75 -6.64
N ILE A 211 -11.93 -8.34 -7.18
CA ILE A 211 -10.84 -7.69 -6.44
C ILE A 211 -10.66 -6.28 -6.99
N GLN A 212 -10.83 -5.27 -6.14
CA GLN A 212 -10.69 -3.88 -6.55
C GLN A 212 -9.46 -3.27 -5.88
N LEU A 213 -8.45 -2.96 -6.69
CA LEU A 213 -7.17 -2.40 -6.28
C LEU A 213 -6.86 -1.10 -7.04
N GLY A 214 -7.87 -0.48 -7.65
CA GLY A 214 -7.74 0.79 -8.35
C GLY A 214 -7.13 1.91 -7.50
N ASP A 215 -6.48 2.88 -8.14
CA ASP A 215 -5.94 4.09 -7.50
C ASP A 215 -5.00 3.77 -6.32
N ASN A 216 -4.16 2.75 -6.46
CA ASN A 216 -3.08 2.43 -5.52
C ASN A 216 -1.72 2.75 -6.16
N ASN A 217 -0.64 2.28 -5.55
CA ASN A 217 0.72 2.47 -6.04
C ASN A 217 1.40 1.16 -6.44
N ILE A 218 0.62 0.17 -6.89
CA ILE A 218 1.10 -1.18 -7.18
C ILE A 218 1.95 -1.14 -8.45
N SER A 219 3.19 -1.62 -8.35
CA SER A 219 4.09 -1.74 -9.51
C SER A 219 4.06 -3.11 -10.18
N GLU A 220 3.64 -4.14 -9.45
CA GLU A 220 3.67 -5.55 -9.89
C GLU A 220 2.51 -6.35 -9.32
N ILE A 221 1.96 -7.28 -10.11
CA ILE A 221 0.93 -8.22 -9.69
C ILE A 221 1.61 -9.47 -9.10
N ASN A 222 1.76 -9.49 -7.78
CA ASN A 222 2.48 -10.56 -7.05
C ASN A 222 1.57 -11.56 -6.32
N PHE A 223 0.26 -11.31 -6.27
CA PHE A 223 -0.71 -12.26 -5.73
C PHE A 223 -1.04 -13.38 -6.71
N ASN A 224 -1.38 -14.54 -6.17
CA ASN A 224 -1.64 -15.75 -6.93
C ASN A 224 -3.11 -15.78 -7.39
N VAL A 225 -3.36 -15.37 -8.63
CA VAL A 225 -4.71 -15.45 -9.23
C VAL A 225 -5.20 -16.90 -9.40
N GLY A 226 -4.28 -17.87 -9.56
CA GLY A 226 -4.64 -19.28 -9.82
C GLY A 226 -5.30 -20.00 -8.64
N CYS A 227 -5.19 -19.48 -7.40
CA CYS A 227 -5.90 -20.06 -6.26
C CYS A 227 -7.34 -19.55 -6.14
N ILE A 228 -7.72 -18.50 -6.88
CA ILE A 228 -9.01 -17.81 -6.77
C ILE A 228 -9.96 -18.40 -7.81
N GLN A 229 -10.55 -19.55 -7.46
CA GLN A 229 -11.28 -20.38 -8.43
C GLN A 229 -12.48 -19.70 -9.09
N ASN A 230 -13.09 -18.70 -8.44
CA ASN A 230 -14.29 -18.01 -8.93
C ASN A 230 -14.00 -16.59 -9.42
N LEU A 231 -12.72 -16.26 -9.68
CA LEU A 231 -12.31 -14.92 -10.10
C LEU A 231 -13.03 -14.51 -11.39
N ARG A 232 -13.58 -13.29 -11.39
CA ARG A 232 -14.31 -12.69 -12.51
C ARG A 232 -13.77 -11.33 -12.87
N PHE A 233 -13.31 -10.55 -11.89
CA PHE A 233 -12.86 -9.19 -12.13
C PHE A 233 -11.67 -8.81 -11.25
N ILE A 234 -10.65 -8.24 -11.88
CA ILE A 234 -9.56 -7.55 -11.20
C ILE A 234 -9.49 -6.13 -11.74
N ASP A 235 -9.66 -5.18 -10.83
CA ASP A 235 -9.39 -3.77 -11.10
C ASP A 235 -8.01 -3.38 -10.60
N LEU A 236 -7.15 -2.94 -11.51
CA LEU A 236 -5.82 -2.39 -11.26
C LEU A 236 -5.64 -1.02 -11.91
N ARG A 237 -6.75 -0.32 -12.19
CA ARG A 237 -6.71 1.02 -12.78
C ARG A 237 -5.84 1.98 -11.96
N ASN A 238 -5.21 2.95 -12.62
CA ASN A 238 -4.46 4.05 -11.99
C ASN A 238 -3.41 3.59 -10.96
N ASN A 239 -2.67 2.52 -11.26
CA ASN A 239 -1.55 2.03 -10.45
C ASN A 239 -0.19 2.45 -11.07
N LYS A 240 0.90 1.81 -10.68
CA LYS A 240 2.27 2.06 -11.18
C LYS A 240 2.84 0.87 -11.95
N ILE A 241 1.98 0.08 -12.60
CA ILE A 241 2.41 -1.10 -13.35
C ILE A 241 3.13 -0.64 -14.62
N HIS A 242 4.41 -0.98 -14.71
CA HIS A 242 5.24 -0.67 -15.88
C HIS A 242 5.23 -1.78 -16.93
N SER A 243 5.13 -3.03 -16.49
CA SER A 243 5.07 -4.23 -17.33
C SER A 243 4.44 -5.38 -16.53
N LEU A 244 4.04 -6.45 -17.21
CA LEU A 244 3.63 -7.69 -16.54
C LEU A 244 4.68 -8.76 -16.78
N SER A 245 5.08 -9.47 -15.72
CA SER A 245 6.07 -10.54 -15.83
C SER A 245 5.48 -11.77 -16.54
N ASN A 246 6.32 -12.58 -17.19
CA ASN A 246 5.87 -13.81 -17.86
C ASN A 246 5.18 -14.79 -16.90
N ASN A 247 5.61 -14.83 -15.63
CA ASN A 247 4.97 -15.61 -14.59
C ASN A 247 3.57 -15.08 -14.23
N THR A 248 3.37 -13.76 -14.25
CA THR A 248 2.05 -13.16 -14.07
C THR A 248 1.15 -13.52 -15.25
N LEU A 249 1.64 -13.34 -16.48
CA LEU A 249 0.91 -13.63 -17.71
C LEU A 249 0.51 -15.10 -17.80
N SER A 250 1.41 -16.04 -17.48
CA SER A 250 1.12 -17.47 -17.52
C SER A 250 0.02 -17.87 -16.53
N LYS A 251 0.02 -17.29 -15.33
CA LYS A 251 -1.03 -17.55 -14.33
C LYS A 251 -2.42 -17.10 -14.79
N PHE A 252 -2.49 -16.02 -15.57
CA PHE A 252 -3.76 -15.58 -16.17
C PHE A 252 -4.26 -16.56 -17.24
N GLU A 253 -3.35 -17.17 -18.02
CA GLU A 253 -3.70 -18.19 -19.02
C GLU A 253 -4.10 -19.53 -18.40
N GLU A 254 -3.59 -19.84 -17.21
CA GLU A 254 -3.95 -21.04 -16.44
C GLU A 254 -5.31 -20.93 -15.74
N LEU A 255 -5.96 -19.76 -15.76
CA LEU A 255 -7.26 -19.59 -15.11
C LEU A 255 -8.32 -20.50 -15.76
N PRO A 256 -9.17 -21.16 -14.95
CA PRO A 256 -10.22 -22.01 -15.48
C PRO A 256 -11.14 -21.25 -16.44
N ASP A 257 -11.39 -21.82 -17.61
CA ASP A 257 -12.35 -21.27 -18.56
C ASP A 257 -13.79 -21.50 -18.04
N GLN A 258 -14.31 -20.53 -17.29
CA GLN A 258 -15.66 -20.57 -16.72
C GLN A 258 -16.74 -20.03 -17.67
N GLY A 259 -16.43 -19.81 -18.96
CA GLY A 259 -17.40 -19.37 -19.96
C GLY A 259 -17.81 -17.88 -19.90
N LEU A 260 -17.38 -17.14 -18.87
CA LEU A 260 -17.65 -15.70 -18.71
C LEU A 260 -16.43 -14.80 -18.95
N GLY A 261 -15.22 -15.37 -19.03
CA GLY A 261 -13.95 -14.64 -19.15
C GLY A 261 -13.61 -13.84 -17.88
N VAL A 262 -12.35 -13.90 -17.45
CA VAL A 262 -11.88 -13.00 -16.37
C VAL A 262 -11.66 -11.62 -16.98
N LYS A 263 -12.21 -10.60 -16.35
CA LYS A 263 -12.04 -9.20 -16.73
C LYS A 263 -10.87 -8.59 -15.98
N LEU A 264 -10.00 -7.89 -16.70
CA LEU A 264 -8.83 -7.22 -16.15
C LEU A 264 -8.79 -5.76 -16.62
N ASP A 265 -8.82 -4.84 -15.67
CA ASP A 265 -8.68 -3.41 -15.95
C ASP A 265 -7.28 -2.94 -15.54
N LEU A 266 -6.49 -2.45 -16.51
CA LEU A 266 -5.15 -1.88 -16.31
C LEU A 266 -5.08 -0.42 -16.75
N MET A 267 -6.22 0.24 -16.96
CA MET A 267 -6.28 1.62 -17.43
C MET A 267 -5.46 2.55 -16.52
N GLY A 268 -4.77 3.55 -17.11
CA GLY A 268 -4.04 4.55 -16.33
C GLY A 268 -2.71 4.08 -15.70
N ASN A 269 -2.20 2.90 -16.07
CA ASN A 269 -0.87 2.44 -15.66
C ASN A 269 0.25 2.96 -16.59
N PRO A 270 1.43 3.32 -16.03
CA PRO A 270 2.55 3.90 -16.78
C PRO A 270 3.42 2.85 -17.49
N PHE A 271 2.88 2.18 -18.50
CA PHE A 271 3.60 1.12 -19.21
C PHE A 271 4.91 1.61 -19.84
N ILE A 272 5.98 0.83 -19.67
CA ILE A 272 7.31 1.08 -20.26
C ILE A 272 7.46 0.20 -21.51
N CYS A 273 7.61 0.84 -22.65
CA CYS A 273 7.72 0.19 -23.96
C CYS A 273 9.19 0.07 -24.40
N ASP A 274 9.92 -0.82 -23.73
CA ASP A 274 11.28 -1.22 -24.07
C ASP A 274 11.29 -2.62 -24.72
N CYS A 275 12.47 -3.22 -24.90
CA CYS A 275 12.59 -4.56 -25.48
C CYS A 275 11.98 -5.69 -24.65
N GLN A 276 11.64 -5.45 -23.38
CA GLN A 276 11.08 -6.47 -22.48
C GLN A 276 9.55 -6.53 -22.56
N ILE A 277 8.89 -5.54 -23.18
CA ILE A 277 7.43 -5.48 -23.29
C ILE A 277 6.83 -6.50 -24.28
N ALA A 278 7.68 -7.19 -25.05
CA ALA A 278 7.26 -8.07 -26.15
C ALA A 278 6.26 -9.16 -25.70
N ASP A 279 6.48 -9.75 -24.53
CA ASP A 279 5.61 -10.79 -23.98
C ASP A 279 4.22 -10.24 -23.61
N LEU A 280 4.16 -9.03 -23.04
CA LEU A 280 2.89 -8.35 -22.76
C LEU A 280 2.14 -8.03 -24.06
N LEU A 281 2.81 -7.53 -25.09
CA LEU A 281 2.17 -7.22 -26.38
C LEU A 281 1.60 -8.48 -27.03
N ASN A 282 2.35 -9.59 -27.01
CA ASN A 282 1.85 -10.85 -27.53
C ASN A 282 0.64 -11.34 -26.70
N TRP A 283 0.73 -11.27 -25.38
CA TRP A 283 -0.35 -11.67 -24.47
C TRP A 283 -1.63 -10.86 -24.69
N LEU A 284 -1.56 -9.52 -24.79
CA LEU A 284 -2.73 -8.65 -25.05
C LEU A 284 -3.48 -9.00 -26.34
N ARG A 285 -2.80 -9.62 -27.31
CA ARG A 285 -3.39 -10.05 -28.59
C ARG A 285 -4.04 -11.42 -28.51
N THR A 286 -3.47 -12.34 -27.73
CA THR A 286 -3.84 -13.76 -27.75
C THR A 286 -4.58 -14.23 -26.51
N THR A 287 -4.57 -13.46 -25.43
CA THR A 287 -5.17 -13.85 -24.16
C THR A 287 -6.68 -14.05 -24.26
N LYS A 288 -7.19 -14.98 -23.46
CA LYS A 288 -8.64 -15.17 -23.24
C LYS A 288 -9.21 -14.24 -22.17
N VAL A 289 -8.35 -13.55 -21.42
CA VAL A 289 -8.75 -12.56 -20.43
C VAL A 289 -9.35 -11.35 -21.15
N ASP A 290 -10.51 -10.90 -20.71
CA ASP A 290 -11.15 -9.69 -21.22
C ASP A 290 -10.45 -8.47 -20.61
N VAL A 291 -9.39 -8.02 -21.29
CA VAL A 291 -8.64 -6.83 -20.91
C VAL A 291 -9.43 -5.59 -21.34
N LEU A 292 -9.98 -4.88 -20.35
CA LEU A 292 -10.88 -3.76 -20.56
C LEU A 292 -10.14 -2.58 -21.19
N GLU A 293 -10.80 -1.88 -22.11
CA GLU A 293 -10.29 -0.64 -22.73
C GLU A 293 -8.83 -0.71 -23.22
N LYS A 294 -8.39 -1.88 -23.71
CA LYS A 294 -6.99 -2.12 -24.15
C LYS A 294 -6.49 -1.13 -25.20
N GLU A 295 -7.40 -0.54 -25.99
CA GLU A 295 -7.11 0.48 -27.00
C GLU A 295 -6.65 1.82 -26.39
N SER A 296 -6.93 2.03 -25.10
CA SER A 296 -6.55 3.23 -24.35
C SER A 296 -5.15 3.16 -23.74
N TYR A 297 -4.50 1.99 -23.75
CA TYR A 297 -3.22 1.78 -23.07
C TYR A 297 -2.07 2.43 -23.85
N MET A 298 -1.28 3.24 -23.15
CA MET A 298 -0.21 4.05 -23.73
C MET A 298 1.17 3.69 -23.16
N CYS A 299 2.19 3.81 -24.00
CA CYS A 299 3.59 3.80 -23.58
C CYS A 299 3.94 5.14 -22.95
N TYR A 300 4.09 5.19 -21.63
CA TYR A 300 4.47 6.42 -20.92
C TYR A 300 5.98 6.64 -20.93
N ASP A 301 6.75 5.55 -21.05
CA ASP A 301 8.20 5.57 -21.20
C ASP A 301 8.62 4.45 -22.17
N GLY A 302 9.88 4.42 -22.57
CA GLY A 302 10.39 3.38 -23.48
C GLY A 302 11.74 3.72 -24.10
N PHE A 303 12.43 2.69 -24.59
CA PHE A 303 13.70 2.84 -25.30
C PHE A 303 13.71 2.08 -26.63
N PRO A 304 14.10 2.71 -27.77
CA PRO A 304 14.49 4.11 -27.90
C PRO A 304 13.32 5.08 -27.66
N VAL A 305 13.61 6.37 -27.49
CA VAL A 305 12.63 7.43 -27.16
C VAL A 305 11.44 7.49 -28.14
N SER A 306 11.60 6.97 -29.35
CA SER A 306 10.52 6.80 -30.34
C SER A 306 9.40 5.85 -29.88
N ASN A 307 9.62 5.03 -28.86
CA ASN A 307 8.59 4.15 -28.29
C ASN A 307 7.64 4.85 -27.32
N ILE A 308 7.93 6.09 -26.92
CA ILE A 308 7.08 6.87 -26.00
C ILE A 308 5.83 7.37 -26.75
N ASN A 309 4.69 7.43 -26.05
CA ASN A 309 3.37 7.84 -26.54
C ASN A 309 2.78 6.92 -27.62
N LEU A 310 3.27 5.69 -27.76
CA LEU A 310 2.64 4.68 -28.61
C LEU A 310 1.43 4.04 -27.90
N GLN A 311 0.40 3.68 -28.67
CA GLN A 311 -0.72 2.89 -28.17
C GLN A 311 -0.36 1.41 -28.18
N LEU A 312 -0.35 0.76 -27.00
CA LEU A 312 0.10 -0.64 -26.85
C LEU A 312 -0.62 -1.59 -27.83
N TYR A 313 -1.94 -1.44 -27.96
CA TYR A 313 -2.75 -2.30 -28.83
C TYR A 313 -2.35 -2.25 -30.32
N ASN A 314 -1.86 -1.10 -30.79
CA ASN A 314 -1.52 -0.90 -32.21
C ASN A 314 -0.06 -1.29 -32.54
N VAL A 315 0.77 -1.52 -31.52
CA VAL A 315 2.18 -1.83 -31.71
C VAL A 315 2.36 -3.32 -31.99
N HIS A 316 2.66 -3.64 -33.25
CA HIS A 316 2.95 -5.01 -33.67
C HIS A 316 4.37 -5.45 -33.32
N GLN A 317 5.31 -4.51 -33.30
CA GLN A 317 6.71 -4.74 -32.92
C GLN A 317 7.31 -3.44 -32.37
N ILE A 318 7.97 -3.54 -31.22
CA ILE A 318 8.69 -2.44 -30.58
C ILE A 318 10.05 -2.25 -31.26
N GLN A 319 10.47 -1.01 -31.44
CA GLN A 319 11.84 -0.74 -31.88
C GLN A 319 12.78 -1.08 -30.73
N CYS A 320 13.77 -1.93 -31.02
CA CYS A 320 14.78 -2.31 -30.06
C CYS A 320 16.11 -1.70 -30.46
N ALA A 321 16.61 -0.82 -29.62
CA ALA A 321 18.00 -0.39 -29.65
C ALA A 321 18.67 -0.90 -28.39
N TYR A 322 19.92 -1.34 -28.49
CA TYR A 322 20.74 -1.57 -27.31
C TYR A 322 21.34 -0.23 -26.91
N ALA A 323 20.96 0.28 -25.74
CA ALA A 323 21.75 1.34 -25.13
C ALA A 323 23.15 0.73 -24.89
N PRO A 324 24.25 1.33 -25.40
CA PRO A 324 25.57 0.90 -24.98
C PRO A 324 25.61 1.02 -23.45
N LYS A 325 26.00 -0.06 -22.75
CA LYS A 325 26.21 -0.01 -21.31
C LYS A 325 27.12 1.18 -21.04
N GLN A 326 26.62 2.25 -20.44
CA GLN A 326 27.48 3.32 -19.95
C GLN A 326 28.27 2.71 -18.80
N GLU A 327 29.52 2.37 -19.10
CA GLU A 327 30.54 2.15 -18.08
C GLU A 327 30.62 3.47 -17.30
N TYR A 328 30.09 3.48 -16.07
CA TYR A 328 29.97 4.67 -15.25
C TYR A 328 31.37 5.25 -14.98
N GLN A 329 31.85 6.18 -15.82
CA GLN A 329 33.07 6.95 -15.57
C GLN A 329 32.99 7.77 -14.28
N GLY A 330 31.78 8.01 -13.74
CA GLY A 330 31.58 8.71 -12.47
C GLY A 330 32.10 7.94 -11.25
N THR A 331 31.96 6.61 -11.22
CA THR A 331 32.40 5.81 -10.07
C THR A 331 33.92 5.67 -10.00
N THR A 332 34.60 5.58 -11.15
CA THR A 332 36.06 5.53 -11.22
C THR A 332 36.70 6.87 -10.84
N VAL A 333 36.11 8.00 -11.26
CA VAL A 333 36.56 9.34 -10.87
C VAL A 333 36.38 9.57 -9.37
N LEU A 334 35.22 9.20 -8.81
CA LEU A 334 34.97 9.35 -7.37
C LEU A 334 35.94 8.50 -6.54
N LEU A 335 36.20 7.24 -6.96
CA LEU A 335 37.17 6.36 -6.31
C LEU A 335 38.59 6.94 -6.38
N GLY A 336 38.96 7.52 -7.52
CA GLY A 336 40.26 8.17 -7.71
C GLY A 336 40.46 9.38 -6.80
N ILE A 337 39.43 10.22 -6.65
CA ILE A 337 39.45 11.36 -5.72
C ILE A 337 39.59 10.88 -4.27
N LEU A 338 38.84 9.84 -3.88
CA LEU A 338 38.90 9.25 -2.54
C LEU A 338 40.29 8.69 -2.22
N LEU A 339 40.90 7.96 -3.17
CA LEU A 339 42.26 7.41 -3.01
C LEU A 339 43.31 8.51 -2.91
N PHE A 340 43.19 9.58 -3.71
CA PHE A 340 44.08 10.73 -3.63
C PHE A 340 44.00 11.42 -2.26
N LEU A 341 42.78 11.70 -1.77
CA LEU A 341 42.56 12.31 -0.47
C LEU A 341 43.14 11.43 0.66
N MET A 342 42.90 10.11 0.64
CA MET A 342 43.47 9.19 1.62
C MET A 342 45.01 9.17 1.59
N SER A 343 45.62 9.18 0.41
CA SER A 343 47.08 9.24 0.27
C SER A 343 47.67 10.54 0.84
N SER A 344 47.03 11.68 0.58
CA SER A 344 47.46 12.97 1.13
C SER A 344 47.34 13.01 2.65
N LEU A 345 46.29 12.41 3.21
CA LEU A 345 46.09 12.35 4.65
C LEU A 345 47.17 11.50 5.32
N ILE A 346 47.51 10.35 4.73
CA ILE A 346 48.59 9.48 5.23
C ILE A 346 49.94 10.22 5.21
N LEU A 347 50.24 10.96 4.13
CA LEU A 347 51.46 11.77 4.04
C LEU A 347 51.50 12.88 5.09
N ILE A 348 50.40 13.58 5.33
CA ILE A 348 50.30 14.62 6.35
C ILE A 348 50.50 14.03 7.75
N ILE A 349 49.82 12.91 8.07
CA ILE A 349 49.99 12.21 9.35
C ILE A 349 51.42 11.73 9.51
N GLY A 350 52.01 11.15 8.46
CA GLY A 350 53.40 10.69 8.45
C GLY A 350 54.38 11.85 8.70
N TYR A 351 54.17 13.00 8.05
CA TYR A 351 54.98 14.19 8.24
C TYR A 351 54.86 14.75 9.67
N MET A 352 53.63 14.90 10.18
CA MET A 352 53.35 15.36 11.54
C MET A 352 53.96 14.43 12.60
N ASN A 353 53.93 13.12 12.34
CA ASN A 353 54.51 12.15 13.27
C ASN A 353 56.04 12.16 13.18
N PHE A 354 56.62 12.31 11.98
CA PHE A 354 58.06 12.43 11.79
C PHE A 354 58.63 13.69 12.45
N THR A 355 57.96 14.84 12.33
CA THR A 355 58.37 16.07 13.00
C THR A 355 58.26 15.95 14.52
N ASN A 356 57.20 15.32 15.04
CA ASN A 356 57.06 15.05 16.47
C ASN A 356 58.11 14.07 17.01
N VAL A 357 58.40 12.99 16.29
CA VAL A 357 59.44 12.02 16.66
C VAL A 357 60.81 12.71 16.63
N ARG A 358 61.11 13.49 15.58
CA ARG A 358 62.35 14.26 15.47
C ARG A 358 62.51 15.27 16.61
N ALA A 359 61.44 15.98 16.99
CA ALA A 359 61.49 16.90 18.13
C ALA A 359 61.79 16.16 19.45
N ARG A 360 61.19 14.99 19.65
CA ARG A 360 61.46 14.15 20.84
C ARG A 360 62.87 13.57 20.85
N THR A 361 63.39 13.12 19.71
CA THR A 361 64.74 12.53 19.64
C THR A 361 65.82 13.58 19.79
N VAL A 362 65.66 14.79 19.23
CA VAL A 362 66.58 15.91 19.45
C VAL A 362 66.60 16.32 20.93
N ALA A 363 65.44 16.45 21.58
CA ALA A 363 65.37 16.77 23.01
C ALA A 363 65.98 15.68 23.92
N LEU A 364 65.90 14.40 23.50
CA LEU A 364 66.58 13.30 24.20
C LEU A 364 68.09 13.30 23.95
N TRP A 365 68.53 13.61 22.74
CA TRP A 365 69.96 13.72 22.38
C TRP A 365 70.66 14.85 23.16
N GLU A 366 70.01 16.00 23.32
CA GLU A 366 70.55 17.10 24.16
C GLU A 366 70.69 16.69 25.63
N LYS A 367 69.72 15.94 26.18
CA LYS A 367 69.81 15.40 27.56
C LYS A 367 70.93 14.38 27.73
N VAL A 368 71.27 13.61 26.68
CA VAL A 368 72.37 12.64 26.70
C VAL A 368 73.72 13.35 26.59
N ILE A 369 73.86 14.37 25.74
CA ILE A 369 75.09 15.17 25.62
C ILE A 369 75.41 15.89 26.94
N HIS A 370 74.42 16.48 27.60
CA HIS A 370 74.65 17.17 28.88
C HIS A 370 75.01 16.24 30.05
N ARG A 371 74.69 14.94 29.98
CA ARG A 371 75.15 13.94 30.96
C ARG A 371 76.56 13.40 30.68
N GLY A 372 77.06 13.53 29.45
CA GLY A 372 78.39 13.04 29.06
C GLY A 372 79.56 13.98 29.39
N GLN A 373 79.29 15.23 29.78
CA GLN A 373 80.32 16.26 29.98
C GLN A 373 80.88 16.39 31.41
N TYR A 374 80.54 15.50 32.35
CA TYR A 374 81.00 15.59 33.75
C TYR A 374 82.02 14.53 34.22
N THR A 375 82.47 13.59 33.39
CA THR A 375 83.29 12.45 33.88
C THR A 375 84.74 12.35 33.40
N HIS A 376 85.27 13.24 32.56
CA HIS A 376 86.67 13.08 32.09
C HIS A 376 87.44 14.39 31.89
N ILE A 377 87.78 15.12 32.97
CA ILE A 377 89.00 15.97 33.03
C ILE A 377 89.53 16.03 34.48
N LEU A 378 90.39 15.08 34.85
CA LEU A 378 91.42 15.27 35.90
C LEU A 378 92.67 14.52 35.45
N SER A 379 93.52 15.20 34.67
CA SER A 379 94.96 14.94 34.65
C SER A 379 95.67 16.20 34.16
N LYS A 380 96.42 16.83 35.07
CA LYS A 380 97.43 17.85 34.73
C LYS A 380 98.79 17.16 34.49
N PRO A 381 99.65 17.70 33.62
CA PRO A 381 100.87 17.06 33.16
C PRO A 381 102.13 17.64 33.84
N GLU A 382 103.21 16.84 33.83
CA GLU A 382 104.62 17.21 33.95
C GLU A 382 105.38 16.05 33.29
N GLU A 383 106.48 16.18 32.57
CA GLU A 383 107.28 17.28 32.05
C GLU A 383 108.41 16.57 31.26
N GLN A 384 109.00 17.27 30.31
CA GLN A 384 110.46 17.31 30.05
C GLN A 384 110.81 17.28 28.56
N GLU A 385 111.34 18.43 28.20
CA GLU A 385 112.05 18.80 27.00
C GLU A 385 113.55 18.47 27.21
N VAL A 386 114.36 18.57 26.14
CA VAL A 386 115.83 18.83 26.16
C VAL A 386 116.75 17.57 26.23
N HIS A 387 117.77 17.29 25.40
CA HIS A 387 118.53 17.98 24.33
C HIS A 387 119.38 16.96 23.51
N VAL A 388 119.83 17.45 22.34
CA VAL A 388 120.97 17.02 21.47
C VAL A 388 120.72 15.89 20.47
#